data_AF-E2ZIB0-F1
#
_entry.id   AF-E2ZIB0-F1
#
_cell.length_a   1.000
_cell.length_b   1.000
_cell.length_c   1.000
_cell.angle_alpha   90.00
_cell.angle_beta   90.00
_cell.angle_gamma   90.00
#
_symmetry.space_group_name_H-M   'P 1'
#
loop_
_entity.id
_entity.type
_entity.pdbx_description
1 polymer ?
#
loop_
_entity_poly.entity_id
_entity_poly.type
_entity_poly.pdbx_seq_one_letter_code
_entity_poly.pdbx_strand_id
1 'polypeptide(L)'
;MTAGQAIEQADELRPNNQFTDSLKQSWLHQCDARMRTSIVQRSRTADFDAVGADVNWNEGLEYETVLLAPEAFCPLYVHWLCAQMDLALGETARAMNELQVYSDYLQEFAVWMRKRYAPAAGAQWRY
;
A
#
# COMPACT_ATOMS: atom_id res chain seq x y z
N MET A 1 1.11 -0.99 11.20
CA MET A 1 0.52 -2.28 10.75
C MET A 1 1.56 -3.11 10.04
N THR A 2 1.52 -4.41 10.27
CA THR A 2 2.39 -5.37 9.60
C THR A 2 1.71 -6.00 8.38
N ALA A 3 2.49 -6.66 7.53
CA ALA A 3 1.99 -7.38 6.37
C ALA A 3 0.94 -8.44 6.71
N GLY A 4 1.17 -9.20 7.79
CA GLY A 4 0.22 -10.22 8.27
C GLY A 4 -1.13 -9.62 8.63
N GLN A 5 -1.11 -8.55 9.42
CA GLN A 5 -2.33 -7.86 9.85
C GLN A 5 -3.15 -7.30 8.67
N ALA A 6 -2.49 -6.82 7.62
CA ALA A 6 -3.18 -6.33 6.44
C ALA A 6 -3.85 -7.47 5.65
N ILE A 7 -3.19 -8.62 5.56
CA ILE A 7 -3.72 -9.83 4.92
C ILE A 7 -4.92 -10.36 5.71
N GLU A 8 -4.79 -10.49 7.04
CA GLU A 8 -5.86 -10.97 7.92
C GLU A 8 -7.11 -10.11 7.80
N GLN A 9 -6.98 -8.77 7.85
CA GLN A 9 -8.12 -7.86 7.70
C GLN A 9 -8.76 -7.94 6.30
N ALA A 10 -7.96 -8.10 5.24
CA ALA A 10 -8.49 -8.28 3.89
C ALA A 10 -9.25 -9.61 3.76
N ASP A 11 -8.76 -10.67 4.39
CA ASP A 11 -9.43 -11.97 4.43
C ASP A 11 -10.74 -11.94 5.21
N GLU A 12 -10.81 -11.19 6.31
CA GLU A 12 -12.06 -10.97 7.04
C GLU A 12 -13.13 -10.29 6.16
N LEU A 13 -12.73 -9.35 5.29
CA LEU A 13 -13.66 -8.68 4.36
C LEU A 13 -14.04 -9.55 3.15
N ARG A 14 -13.25 -10.57 2.84
CA ARG A 14 -13.44 -11.48 1.70
C ARG A 14 -13.16 -12.93 2.13
N PRO A 15 -14.01 -13.53 2.97
CA PRO A 15 -13.75 -14.86 3.55
C PRO A 15 -13.76 -16.01 2.51
N ASN A 16 -14.30 -15.79 1.31
CA ASN A 16 -14.34 -16.79 0.22
C ASN A 16 -13.12 -16.71 -0.72
N ASN A 17 -12.08 -16.04 -0.28
CA ASN A 17 -10.82 -15.89 -0.98
C ASN A 17 -10.06 -17.23 -1.12
N GLN A 18 -9.71 -17.62 -2.35
CA GLN A 18 -8.88 -18.79 -2.64
C GLN A 18 -7.42 -18.44 -2.98
N PHE A 19 -7.04 -17.16 -2.87
CA PHE A 19 -5.70 -16.66 -3.14
C PHE A 19 -4.75 -16.97 -1.99
N THR A 20 -3.55 -17.41 -2.34
CA THR A 20 -2.49 -17.71 -1.39
C THR A 20 -1.93 -16.44 -0.77
N ASP A 21 -1.43 -16.56 0.46
CA ASP A 21 -0.83 -15.42 1.16
C ASP A 21 0.40 -14.89 0.43
N SER A 22 1.19 -15.76 -0.23
CA SER A 22 2.31 -15.36 -1.09
C SER A 22 1.88 -14.41 -2.22
N LEU A 23 0.69 -14.62 -2.81
CA LEU A 23 0.16 -13.72 -3.83
C LEU A 23 -0.25 -12.37 -3.24
N LYS A 24 -0.91 -12.37 -2.08
CA LYS A 24 -1.26 -11.13 -1.37
C LYS A 24 -0.03 -10.34 -0.94
N GLN A 25 1.00 -11.03 -0.45
CA GLN A 25 2.30 -10.43 -0.13
C GLN A 25 2.92 -9.78 -1.37
N SER A 26 2.85 -10.43 -2.53
CA SER A 26 3.30 -9.85 -3.80
C SER A 26 2.49 -8.60 -4.19
N TRP A 27 1.18 -8.57 -3.93
CA TRP A 27 0.38 -7.37 -4.14
C TRP A 27 0.73 -6.23 -3.18
N LEU A 28 1.03 -6.53 -1.92
CA LEU A 28 1.52 -5.54 -0.94
C LEU A 28 2.88 -4.98 -1.35
N HIS A 29 3.80 -5.85 -1.78
CA HIS A 29 5.10 -5.47 -2.31
C HIS A 29 4.99 -4.48 -3.48
N GLN A 30 4.12 -4.78 -4.45
CA GLN A 30 3.87 -3.89 -5.58
C GLN A 30 3.25 -2.55 -5.14
N CYS A 31 2.37 -2.57 -4.14
CA CYS A 31 1.76 -1.37 -3.58
C CYS A 31 2.81 -0.45 -2.96
N ASP A 32 3.69 -1.01 -2.12
CA ASP A 32 4.77 -0.26 -1.47
C ASP A 32 5.79 0.28 -2.46
N ALA A 33 6.23 -0.53 -3.44
CA ALA A 33 7.16 -0.08 -4.47
C ALA A 33 6.59 1.11 -5.28
N ARG A 34 5.29 1.05 -5.59
CA ARG A 34 4.58 2.14 -6.30
C ARG A 34 4.47 3.40 -5.45
N MET A 35 4.11 3.27 -4.18
CA MET A 35 4.02 4.40 -3.24
C MET A 35 5.38 5.04 -3.00
N ARG A 36 6.43 4.23 -2.84
CA ARG A 36 7.80 4.73 -2.67
C ARG A 36 8.22 5.58 -3.85
N THR A 37 8.05 5.05 -5.06
CA THR A 37 8.44 5.76 -6.30
C THR A 37 7.59 7.01 -6.56
N SER A 38 6.29 6.95 -6.28
CA SER A 38 5.37 8.05 -6.61
C SER A 38 5.32 9.16 -5.55
N ILE A 39 5.48 8.82 -4.27
CA ILE A 39 5.27 9.73 -3.14
C ILE A 39 6.57 9.94 -2.37
N VAL A 40 7.18 8.86 -1.85
CA VAL A 40 8.35 8.96 -0.95
C VAL A 40 9.54 9.57 -1.66
N GLN A 41 9.89 9.13 -2.87
CA GLN A 41 11.00 9.67 -3.66
C GLN A 41 10.82 11.16 -4.04
N ARG A 42 9.58 11.68 -4.02
CA ARG A 42 9.31 13.11 -4.26
C ARG A 42 9.52 13.98 -3.02
N SER A 43 9.63 13.37 -1.85
CA SER A 43 9.86 14.03 -0.57
C SER A 43 11.27 13.72 -0.07
N ARG A 44 11.92 14.69 0.58
CA ARG A 44 13.25 14.46 1.16
C ARG A 44 13.12 13.81 2.53
N THR A 45 12.97 12.48 2.57
CA THR A 45 12.85 11.69 3.80
C THR A 45 13.70 10.42 3.72
N ALA A 46 14.32 10.05 4.84
CA ALA A 46 15.08 8.80 5.00
C ALA A 46 14.35 7.80 5.93
N ASP A 47 13.28 8.25 6.61
CA ASP A 47 12.52 7.45 7.57
C ASP A 47 11.87 6.21 6.94
N PHE A 48 11.63 6.25 5.63
CA PHE A 48 11.02 5.15 4.88
C PHE A 48 12.04 4.19 4.25
N ASP A 49 13.34 4.47 4.29
CA ASP A 49 14.35 3.70 3.54
C ASP A 49 14.52 2.26 4.06
N ALA A 50 14.28 2.03 5.35
CA ALA A 50 14.40 0.72 6.00
C ALA A 50 13.05 0.02 6.24
N VAL A 51 11.91 0.65 5.94
CA VAL A 51 10.57 0.10 6.16
C VAL A 51 9.82 -0.07 4.85
N GLY A 52 8.87 -0.99 4.79
CA GLY A 52 8.11 -1.30 3.59
C GLY A 52 8.32 -2.71 3.09
N ALA A 53 7.26 -3.23 2.49
CA ALA A 53 7.22 -4.54 1.86
C ALA A 53 8.13 -4.62 0.62
N ASP A 54 8.50 -3.47 0.05
CA ASP A 54 9.38 -3.40 -1.10
C ASP A 54 10.86 -3.58 -0.75
N VAL A 55 11.27 -3.07 0.42
CA VAL A 55 12.65 -3.19 0.94
C VAL A 55 12.89 -4.52 1.63
N ASN A 56 11.91 -4.99 2.41
CA ASN A 56 12.03 -6.22 3.20
C ASN A 56 11.61 -7.49 2.41
N TRP A 57 11.51 -7.40 1.09
CA TRP A 57 11.12 -8.52 0.25
C TRP A 57 12.26 -9.53 0.08
N ASN A 58 12.04 -10.77 0.52
CA ASN A 58 13.02 -11.86 0.38
C ASN A 58 12.34 -13.18 -0.02
N GLU A 59 11.96 -13.30 -1.30
CA GLU A 59 11.17 -14.43 -1.85
C GLU A 59 9.78 -14.60 -1.21
N GLY A 60 9.34 -13.59 -0.48
CA GLY A 60 8.14 -13.54 0.34
C GLY A 60 8.28 -12.42 1.36
N LEU A 61 7.23 -12.22 2.14
CA LEU A 61 7.20 -11.20 3.19
C LEU A 61 6.92 -11.84 4.53
N GLU A 62 7.71 -11.52 5.54
CA GLU A 62 7.42 -11.96 6.91
C GLU A 62 6.16 -11.27 7.43
N TYR A 63 5.31 -11.98 8.18
CA TYR A 63 4.05 -11.43 8.70
C TYR A 63 4.27 -10.24 9.63
N GLU A 64 5.42 -10.19 10.29
CA GLU A 64 5.84 -9.10 11.18
C GLU A 64 6.45 -7.91 10.44
N THR A 65 6.65 -8.01 9.12
CA THR A 65 7.21 -6.93 8.30
C THR A 65 6.33 -5.70 8.39
N VAL A 66 6.92 -4.58 8.79
CA VAL A 66 6.25 -3.30 8.86
C VAL A 66 6.12 -2.71 7.46
N LEU A 67 4.87 -2.35 7.10
CA LEU A 67 4.54 -1.75 5.82
C LEU A 67 5.00 -0.28 5.73
N LEU A 68 5.10 0.24 4.51
CA LEU A 68 5.61 1.58 4.25
C LEU A 68 4.70 2.68 4.82
N ALA A 69 3.39 2.52 4.72
CA ALA A 69 2.44 3.54 5.14
C ALA A 69 2.27 3.56 6.67
N PRO A 70 2.16 4.75 7.29
CA PRO A 70 1.91 4.90 8.72
C PRO A 70 0.61 4.22 9.17
N GLU A 71 0.48 4.00 10.48
CA GLU A 71 -0.71 3.37 11.08
C GLU A 71 -2.04 4.03 10.68
N ALA A 72 -2.05 5.35 10.55
CA ALA A 72 -3.23 6.11 10.13
C ALA A 72 -3.73 5.75 8.71
N PHE A 73 -2.85 5.28 7.82
CA PHE A 73 -3.17 4.96 6.43
C PHE A 73 -3.27 3.45 6.18
N CYS A 74 -3.17 2.64 7.23
CA CYS A 74 -3.25 1.19 7.15
C CYS A 74 -4.46 0.61 6.39
N PRO A 75 -5.67 1.20 6.46
CA PRO A 75 -6.80 0.77 5.64
C PRO A 75 -6.51 0.76 4.12
N LEU A 76 -5.57 1.56 3.63
CA LEU A 76 -5.19 1.60 2.22
C LEU A 76 -4.76 0.23 1.69
N TYR A 77 -4.04 -0.54 2.51
CA TYR A 77 -3.55 -1.87 2.13
C TYR A 77 -4.68 -2.88 2.03
N VAL A 78 -5.63 -2.79 2.95
CA VAL A 78 -6.82 -3.64 2.97
C VAL A 78 -7.66 -3.38 1.72
N HIS A 79 -7.94 -2.12 1.39
CA HIS A 79 -8.67 -1.75 0.18
C HIS A 79 -7.93 -2.16 -1.11
N TRP A 80 -6.61 -2.00 -1.15
CA TRP A 80 -5.80 -2.47 -2.28
C TRP A 80 -5.88 -3.99 -2.45
N LEU A 81 -5.73 -4.76 -1.37
CA LEU A 81 -5.86 -6.22 -1.41
C LEU A 81 -7.25 -6.65 -1.86
N CYS A 82 -8.31 -6.10 -1.26
CA CYS A 82 -9.69 -6.35 -1.68
C CYS A 82 -9.89 -6.05 -3.16
N ALA A 83 -9.35 -4.94 -3.66
CA ALA A 83 -9.43 -4.58 -5.08
C ALA A 83 -8.71 -5.60 -5.98
N GLN A 84 -7.49 -6.02 -5.62
CA GLN A 84 -6.75 -7.02 -6.40
C GLN A 84 -7.47 -8.37 -6.43
N MET A 85 -8.07 -8.77 -5.31
CA MET A 85 -8.87 -9.99 -5.21
C MET A 85 -10.12 -9.90 -6.09
N ASP A 86 -10.85 -8.79 -6.01
CA ASP A 86 -12.04 -8.56 -6.84
C ASP A 86 -11.67 -8.51 -8.33
N LEU A 87 -10.53 -7.90 -8.71
CA LEU A 87 -10.02 -7.92 -10.08
C LEU A 87 -9.70 -9.34 -10.55
N ALA A 88 -9.04 -10.13 -9.70
CA ALA A 88 -8.68 -11.51 -10.02
C ALA A 88 -9.91 -12.43 -10.11
N LEU A 89 -11.01 -12.09 -9.41
CA LEU A 89 -12.32 -12.75 -9.52
C LEU A 89 -13.15 -12.24 -10.71
N GLY A 90 -12.73 -11.19 -11.40
CA GLY A 90 -13.47 -10.56 -12.51
C GLY A 90 -14.54 -9.56 -12.09
N GLU A 91 -14.66 -9.25 -10.79
CA GLU A 91 -15.61 -8.31 -10.19
C GLU A 91 -15.14 -6.84 -10.37
N THR A 92 -14.90 -6.44 -11.61
CA THR A 92 -14.31 -5.14 -11.98
C THR A 92 -15.04 -3.94 -11.39
N ALA A 93 -16.38 -3.96 -11.30
CA ALA A 93 -17.16 -2.87 -10.72
C ALA A 93 -16.87 -2.67 -9.22
N ARG A 94 -16.75 -3.77 -8.46
CA ARG A 94 -16.40 -3.72 -7.03
C ARG A 94 -14.96 -3.30 -6.83
N ALA A 95 -14.05 -3.88 -7.61
CA ALA A 95 -12.65 -3.50 -7.59
C ALA A 95 -12.45 -2.00 -7.84
N MET A 96 -13.16 -1.41 -8.80
CA MET A 96 -13.05 0.03 -9.10
C MET A 96 -13.52 0.90 -7.93
N ASN A 97 -14.55 0.47 -7.18
CA ASN A 97 -14.99 1.16 -5.97
C ASN A 97 -13.90 1.13 -4.88
N GLU A 98 -13.30 -0.04 -4.65
CA GLU A 98 -12.19 -0.18 -3.69
C GLU A 98 -10.94 0.62 -4.12
N LEU A 99 -10.61 0.60 -5.42
CA LEU A 99 -9.50 1.39 -5.97
C LEU A 99 -9.73 2.89 -5.82
N GLN A 100 -10.99 3.34 -5.87
CA GLN A 100 -11.32 4.74 -5.63
C GLN A 100 -11.02 5.13 -4.18
N VAL A 101 -11.40 4.30 -3.21
CA VAL A 101 -11.09 4.52 -1.79
C VAL A 101 -9.58 4.46 -1.54
N TYR A 102 -8.89 3.48 -2.10
CA TYR A 102 -7.42 3.39 -2.06
C TYR A 102 -6.76 4.65 -2.64
N SER A 103 -7.25 5.16 -3.77
CA SER A 103 -6.71 6.36 -4.40
C SER A 103 -6.94 7.62 -3.55
N ASP A 104 -8.03 7.70 -2.79
CA ASP A 104 -8.28 8.80 -1.85
C ASP A 104 -7.25 8.77 -0.71
N TYR A 105 -7.07 7.61 -0.08
CA TYR A 105 -6.04 7.41 0.94
C TYR A 105 -4.62 7.68 0.44
N LEU A 106 -4.29 7.29 -0.80
CA LEU A 106 -3.01 7.62 -1.42
C LEU A 106 -2.79 9.12 -1.56
N GLN A 107 -3.83 9.86 -1.94
CA GLN A 107 -3.76 11.32 -2.06
C GLN A 107 -3.59 11.97 -0.70
N GLU A 108 -4.35 11.52 0.31
CA GLU A 108 -4.18 11.97 1.69
C GLU A 108 -2.77 11.68 2.22
N PHE A 109 -2.24 10.48 1.96
CA PHE A 109 -0.88 10.10 2.33
C PHE A 109 0.15 11.00 1.64
N ALA A 110 -0.03 11.29 0.34
CA ALA A 110 0.84 12.20 -0.39
C ALA A 110 0.79 13.63 0.18
N VAL A 111 -0.39 14.13 0.56
CA VAL A 111 -0.54 15.44 1.20
C VAL A 111 0.10 15.45 2.58
N TRP A 112 -0.07 14.39 3.37
CA TRP A 112 0.57 14.24 4.67
C TRP A 112 2.09 14.24 4.55
N MET A 113 2.64 13.50 3.59
CA MET A 113 4.08 13.47 3.29
C MET A 113 4.62 14.86 2.93
N ARG A 114 3.87 15.64 2.12
CA ARG A 114 4.24 17.02 1.76
C ARG A 114 4.19 17.99 2.95
N LYS A 115 3.28 17.78 3.89
CA LYS A 115 3.16 18.61 5.10
C LYS A 115 4.26 18.27 6.12
N ARG A 116 4.63 16.99 6.21
CA ARG A 116 5.59 16.47 7.19
C ARG A 116 7.04 16.66 6.76
N TYR A 117 7.33 16.48 5.47
CA TYR A 117 8.69 16.51 4.92
C TYR A 117 8.83 17.59 3.85
N ALA A 118 10.01 18.21 3.79
CA ALA A 118 10.32 19.18 2.75
C ALA A 118 10.28 18.51 1.36
N PRO A 119 9.82 19.23 0.32
CA PRO A 119 9.91 18.73 -1.05
C PRO A 119 11.36 18.41 -1.41
N ALA A 120 11.59 17.29 -2.12
CA ALA A 120 12.90 17.03 -2.70
C ALA A 120 13.26 18.20 -3.64
N ALA A 121 14.49 18.70 -3.55
CA ALA A 121 14.93 19.87 -4.32
C ALA A 121 14.67 19.63 -5.83
N GLY A 122 13.81 20.45 -6.44
CA GLY A 122 13.41 20.34 -7.84
C GLY A 122 12.02 19.74 -8.10
N ALA A 123 11.33 19.20 -7.10
CA ALA A 123 9.96 18.70 -7.24
C ALA A 123 8.95 19.87 -7.20
N GLN A 124 8.62 20.44 -8.35
CA GLN A 124 7.50 21.37 -8.47
C GLN A 124 6.19 20.58 -8.35
N TRP A 125 5.54 20.66 -7.19
CA TRP A 125 4.19 20.11 -7.00
C TRP A 125 3.23 20.91 -7.89
N ARG A 126 2.97 20.42 -9.11
CA ARG A 126 1.94 21.00 -9.97
C ARG A 126 0.57 20.73 -9.34
N TYR A 127 -0.13 21.82 -9.05
CA TYR A 127 -1.53 21.87 -8.63
C TYR A 127 -2.45 21.47 -9.78
#